data_AF-A0A0Q8J597-F1
#
_entry.id   AF-A0A0Q8J597-F1
#
_cell.length_a   1.000
_cell.length_b   1.000
_cell.length_c   1.000
_cell.angle_alpha   90.00
_cell.angle_beta   90.00
_cell.angle_gamma   90.00
#
_symmetry.space_group_name_H-M   'P 1'
#
loop_
_entity.id
_entity.type
_entity.pdbx_description
1 polymer ?
#
loop_
_entity_poly.entity_id
_entity_poly.type
_entity_poly.pdbx_seq_one_letter_code
_entity_poly.pdbx_strand_id
1 'polypeptide(L)'
;MKSALVASMLSCVFALTACAHAAPSGPSDAKPNAGNSARPGQPLSMQPGDEVTLPDRSRLRFVAVTADSRCKPGLQCIWAGDATLEFQWTGSDGTQTTVSFNTPAEPSKSAGAWTFELQALDFAEPPHATVQFQAK
;
A
#
# COMPACT_ATOMS: atom_id res chain seq x y z
N MET A 1 -25.30 -36.55 46.23
CA MET A 1 -24.84 -37.95 46.36
C MET A 1 -24.88 -38.62 44.99
N LYS A 2 -23.71 -38.87 44.38
CA LYS A 2 -23.31 -40.10 43.67
C LYS A 2 -22.15 -39.80 42.70
N SER A 3 -20.98 -40.25 43.12
CA SER A 3 -19.73 -40.32 42.37
C SER A 3 -19.67 -41.62 41.57
N ALA A 4 -19.00 -41.59 40.40
CA ALA A 4 -18.16 -42.64 39.80
C ALA A 4 -17.63 -42.04 38.47
N LEU A 5 -16.36 -41.67 38.26
CA LEU A 5 -15.11 -42.45 38.24
C LEU A 5 -15.21 -43.74 37.42
N VAL A 6 -14.86 -43.64 36.12
CA VAL A 6 -14.19 -44.73 35.39
C VAL A 6 -13.05 -44.12 34.58
N ALA A 7 -11.84 -44.44 35.02
CA ALA A 7 -10.60 -44.22 34.32
C ALA A 7 -10.51 -45.18 33.13
N SER A 8 -10.02 -44.71 31.99
CA SER A 8 -9.36 -45.59 31.03
C SER A 8 -8.18 -44.85 30.43
N MET A 9 -7.01 -45.19 30.96
CA MET A 9 -5.72 -45.00 30.31
C MET A 9 -5.77 -45.64 28.92
N LEU A 10 -5.37 -44.89 27.90
CA LEU A 10 -4.73 -45.49 26.74
C LEU A 10 -3.57 -44.59 26.32
N SER A 11 -2.40 -45.00 26.80
CA SER A 11 -1.09 -44.49 26.43
C SER A 11 -0.80 -44.86 24.98
N CYS A 12 -0.56 -43.87 24.12
CA CYS A 12 0.00 -44.08 22.78
C CYS A 12 1.06 -43.02 22.49
N VAL A 13 2.30 -43.44 22.71
CA VAL A 13 3.50 -43.19 21.88
C VAL A 13 3.80 -41.73 21.53
N PHE A 14 4.76 -41.16 22.26
CA PHE A 14 5.58 -40.03 21.84
C PHE A 14 6.38 -40.40 20.58
N ALA A 15 5.94 -39.90 19.42
CA ALA A 15 6.81 -39.76 18.25
C ALA A 15 7.34 -38.33 18.21
N LEU A 16 8.65 -38.16 18.41
CA LEU A 16 9.34 -36.90 18.18
C LEU A 16 9.36 -36.59 16.68
N THR A 17 8.34 -35.89 16.19
CA THR A 17 8.43 -35.15 14.93
C THR A 17 8.93 -33.74 15.22
N ALA A 18 10.24 -33.57 15.04
CA ALA A 18 10.90 -32.27 14.98
C ALA A 18 10.44 -31.53 13.71
N CYS A 19 9.39 -30.73 13.81
CA CYS A 19 9.13 -29.71 12.80
C CYS A 19 10.03 -28.51 13.11
N ALA A 20 10.94 -28.26 12.17
CA ALA A 20 11.88 -27.15 12.18
C ALA A 20 11.18 -25.84 12.58
N HIS A 21 11.79 -25.14 13.55
CA HIS A 21 11.50 -23.73 13.82
C HIS A 21 11.73 -22.95 12.52
N ALA A 22 10.65 -22.52 11.87
CA ALA A 22 10.73 -21.45 10.90
C ALA A 22 11.15 -20.19 11.67
N ALA A 23 12.33 -19.68 11.34
CA ALA A 23 12.86 -18.44 11.88
C ALA A 23 11.84 -17.30 11.67
N PRO A 24 11.77 -16.31 12.57
CA PRO A 24 11.11 -15.07 12.26
C PRO A 24 11.84 -14.44 11.07
N SER A 25 11.13 -14.30 9.96
CA SER A 25 11.53 -13.45 8.84
C SER A 25 11.85 -12.08 9.41
N GLY A 26 13.13 -11.72 9.44
CA GLY A 26 13.55 -10.33 9.63
C GLY A 26 12.90 -9.44 8.58
N PRO A 27 12.91 -8.11 8.76
CA PRO A 27 12.26 -7.19 7.85
C PRO A 27 12.75 -7.48 6.44
N SER A 28 11.83 -7.92 5.60
CA SER A 28 12.06 -8.03 4.16
C SER A 28 12.56 -6.66 3.71
N ASP A 29 13.83 -6.60 3.34
CA ASP A 29 14.33 -5.59 2.43
C ASP A 29 13.42 -5.61 1.21
N ALA A 30 12.44 -4.71 1.19
CA ALA A 30 11.55 -4.48 0.06
C ALA A 30 12.39 -3.85 -1.04
N LYS A 31 13.11 -4.71 -1.75
CA LYS A 31 13.73 -4.42 -3.04
C LYS A 31 12.63 -3.84 -3.95
N PRO A 32 12.85 -2.69 -4.61
CA PRO A 32 11.83 -2.06 -5.44
C PRO A 32 11.30 -3.04 -6.49
N ASN A 33 9.98 -3.20 -6.52
CA ASN A 33 9.28 -4.17 -7.36
C ASN A 33 9.54 -3.90 -8.86
N ALA A 34 10.47 -4.65 -9.43
CA ALA A 34 10.59 -4.86 -10.88
C ALA A 34 9.37 -5.69 -11.36
N GLY A 35 8.19 -5.07 -11.44
CA GLY A 35 6.97 -5.78 -11.84
C GLY A 35 5.68 -4.95 -11.87
N ASN A 36 5.66 -3.72 -11.37
CA ASN A 36 4.42 -2.96 -11.27
C ASN A 36 4.10 -2.26 -12.61
N SER A 37 3.41 -2.98 -13.50
CA SER A 37 2.71 -2.38 -14.63
C SER A 37 1.29 -1.99 -14.21
N ALA A 38 0.90 -0.75 -14.44
CA ALA A 38 -0.45 -0.28 -14.17
C ALA A 38 -1.44 -0.98 -15.11
N ARG A 39 -2.62 -1.33 -14.59
CA ARG A 39 -3.75 -1.78 -15.40
C ARG A 39 -4.89 -0.76 -15.24
N PRO A 40 -5.48 -0.27 -16.35
CA PRO A 40 -6.62 0.63 -16.27
C PRO A 40 -7.74 0.04 -15.39
N GLY A 41 -8.33 0.86 -14.53
CA GLY A 41 -9.39 0.46 -13.61
C GLY A 41 -8.96 -0.39 -12.42
N GLN A 42 -7.68 -0.76 -12.29
CA GLN A 42 -7.19 -1.49 -11.11
C GLN A 42 -6.40 -0.53 -10.21
N PRO A 43 -6.76 -0.42 -8.92
CA PRO A 43 -5.97 0.35 -7.97
C PRO A 43 -4.65 -0.35 -7.68
N LEU A 44 -3.60 0.45 -7.45
CA LEU A 44 -2.28 -0.01 -7.04
C LEU A 44 -1.83 0.75 -5.80
N SER A 45 -1.30 0.03 -4.82
CA SER A 45 -0.63 0.63 -3.67
C SER A 45 0.80 1.00 -4.04
N MET A 46 1.21 2.23 -3.70
CA MET A 46 2.54 2.78 -3.95
C MET A 46 3.10 3.42 -2.68
N GLN A 47 4.39 3.26 -2.43
CA GLN A 47 5.16 4.01 -1.43
C GLN A 47 6.06 5.06 -2.12
N PRO A 48 6.52 6.10 -1.41
CA PRO A 48 7.53 7.01 -1.93
C PRO A 48 8.73 6.26 -2.53
N GLY A 49 9.11 6.63 -3.76
CA GLY A 49 10.15 5.97 -4.53
C GLY A 49 9.64 4.92 -5.53
N ASP A 50 8.44 4.36 -5.32
CA ASP A 50 7.84 3.42 -6.28
C ASP A 50 7.55 4.11 -7.61
N GLU A 51 7.78 3.36 -8.69
CA GLU A 51 7.46 3.79 -10.05
C GLU A 51 6.64 2.70 -10.73
N VAL A 52 5.57 3.12 -11.42
CA VAL A 52 4.70 2.26 -12.20
C VAL A 52 4.80 2.64 -13.66
N THR A 53 4.91 1.63 -14.54
CA THR A 53 4.85 1.84 -15.99
C THR A 53 3.41 1.65 -16.46
N LEU A 54 2.90 2.61 -17.23
CA LEU A 54 1.56 2.58 -17.82
C LEU A 54 1.59 1.89 -19.21
N PRO A 55 0.45 1.39 -19.71
CA PRO A 55 0.37 0.72 -21.02
C PRO A 55 0.93 1.49 -22.22
N ASP A 56 0.94 2.83 -22.19
CA ASP A 56 1.51 3.69 -23.24
C ASP A 56 3.03 3.90 -23.10
N ARG A 57 3.67 3.21 -22.15
CA ARG A 57 5.09 3.35 -21.74
C ARG A 57 5.41 4.66 -21.01
N SER A 58 4.42 5.48 -20.70
CA SER A 58 4.60 6.53 -19.70
C SER A 58 4.81 5.93 -18.31
N ARG A 59 5.33 6.71 -17.38
CA ARG A 59 5.63 6.27 -16.01
C ARG A 59 5.06 7.26 -15.00
N LEU A 60 4.60 6.76 -13.87
CA LEU A 60 4.24 7.56 -12.71
C LEU A 60 5.09 7.12 -11.52
N ARG A 61 5.80 8.06 -10.91
CA ARG A 61 6.60 7.83 -9.70
C ARG A 61 5.95 8.55 -8.53
N PHE A 62 5.78 7.85 -7.40
CA PHE A 62 5.39 8.51 -6.16
C PHE A 62 6.64 9.15 -5.54
N VAL A 63 6.64 10.47 -5.38
CA VAL A 63 7.81 11.22 -4.89
C VAL A 63 7.78 11.28 -3.37
N ALA A 64 6.75 11.91 -2.79
CA ALA A 64 6.63 12.10 -1.35
C ALA A 64 5.23 12.57 -0.95
N VAL A 65 4.93 12.47 0.35
CA VAL A 65 3.91 13.29 0.99
C VAL A 65 4.59 14.59 1.46
N THR A 66 4.24 15.73 0.87
CA THR A 66 4.92 17.01 1.12
C THR A 66 4.30 17.80 2.26
N ALA A 67 3.03 17.53 2.58
CA ALA A 67 2.34 18.04 3.76
C ALA A 67 1.32 16.99 4.23
N ASP A 68 1.23 16.78 5.54
CA ASP A 68 0.21 15.91 6.14
C ASP A 68 -0.24 16.51 7.48
N SER A 69 -1.45 17.05 7.48
CA SER A 69 -2.15 17.60 8.65
C SER A 69 -3.35 16.73 9.04
N ARG A 70 -3.52 15.55 8.43
CA ARG A 70 -4.68 14.68 8.66
C ARG A 70 -4.77 14.25 10.11
N CYS A 71 -6.00 14.13 10.58
CA CYS A 71 -6.26 13.63 11.93
C CYS A 71 -5.92 12.14 12.03
N LYS A 72 -4.92 11.79 12.84
CA LYS A 72 -4.56 10.38 13.07
C LYS A 72 -5.69 9.62 13.79
N PRO A 73 -5.83 8.30 13.55
CA PRO A 73 -6.79 7.47 14.26
C PRO A 73 -6.62 7.57 15.77
N GLY A 74 -7.73 7.66 16.51
CA GLY A 74 -7.74 7.75 17.97
C GLY A 74 -7.54 9.16 18.53
N LEU A 75 -7.39 10.19 17.70
CA LEU A 75 -7.32 11.58 18.12
C LEU A 75 -8.67 12.29 17.93
N GLN A 76 -8.98 13.22 18.85
CA GLN A 76 -10.11 14.14 18.69
C GLN A 76 -9.61 15.43 18.04
N CYS A 77 -9.77 15.52 16.72
CA CYS A 77 -9.48 16.76 16.01
C CYS A 77 -10.72 17.66 15.95
N ILE A 78 -10.49 18.98 15.98
CA ILE A 78 -11.55 19.98 15.78
C ILE A 78 -11.89 20.12 14.29
N TRP A 79 -10.96 19.76 13.39
CA TRP A 79 -11.01 19.93 11.94
C TRP A 79 -10.45 18.66 11.28
N ALA A 80 -11.03 18.23 10.16
CA ALA A 80 -10.44 17.19 9.32
C ALA A 80 -9.34 17.86 8.48
N GLY A 81 -8.07 17.70 8.88
CA GLY A 81 -6.93 18.20 8.11
C GLY A 81 -6.79 17.52 6.74
N ASP A 82 -5.73 17.88 6.03
CA ASP A 82 -5.44 17.50 4.65
C ASP A 82 -4.08 16.83 4.49
N ALA A 83 -3.84 16.25 3.31
CA ALA A 83 -2.51 15.85 2.90
C ALA A 83 -2.26 16.19 1.43
N THR A 84 -1.04 16.64 1.15
CA THR A 84 -0.53 16.89 -0.20
C THR A 84 0.46 15.80 -0.59
N LEU A 85 0.19 15.13 -1.69
CA LEU A 85 1.05 14.09 -2.26
C LEU A 85 1.61 14.56 -3.59
N GLU A 86 2.90 14.35 -3.79
CA GLU A 86 3.59 14.67 -5.03
C GLU A 86 3.95 13.39 -5.81
N PHE A 87 3.58 13.37 -7.08
CA PHE A 87 3.98 12.37 -8.04
C PHE A 87 4.69 13.03 -9.22
N GLN A 88 5.59 12.29 -9.85
CA GLN A 88 6.23 12.67 -11.10
C GLN A 88 5.69 11.79 -12.22
N TRP A 89 4.95 12.38 -13.15
CA TRP A 89 4.62 11.70 -14.41
C TRP A 89 5.73 11.94 -15.43
N THR A 90 6.08 10.92 -16.18
CA THR A 90 7.01 10.99 -17.32
C THR A 90 6.36 10.37 -18.54
N GLY A 91 6.13 11.16 -19.59
CA GLY A 91 5.58 10.70 -20.86
C GLY A 91 6.50 9.73 -21.59
N SER A 92 5.95 9.00 -22.57
CA SER A 92 6.73 8.11 -23.43
C SER A 92 7.78 8.84 -24.27
N ASP A 93 7.59 10.14 -24.47
CA ASP A 93 8.51 11.08 -25.12
C ASP A 93 9.59 11.63 -24.17
N GLY A 94 9.51 11.30 -22.88
CA GLY A 94 10.41 11.81 -21.84
C GLY A 94 9.95 13.10 -21.17
N THR A 95 8.82 13.70 -21.59
CA THR A 95 8.28 14.92 -20.96
C THR A 95 7.92 14.65 -19.51
N GLN A 96 8.37 15.52 -18.59
CA GLN A 96 8.11 15.39 -17.16
C GLN A 96 7.07 16.39 -16.68
N THR A 97 6.11 15.93 -15.88
CA THR A 97 5.09 16.78 -15.25
C THR A 97 4.84 16.36 -13.81
N THR A 98 4.92 17.32 -12.89
CA THR A 98 4.55 17.11 -11.49
C THR A 98 3.02 17.00 -11.38
N VAL A 99 2.56 15.94 -10.70
CA VAL A 99 1.15 15.68 -10.43
C VAL A 99 0.96 15.76 -8.91
N SER A 100 0.32 16.82 -8.44
CA SER A 100 0.08 17.06 -7.01
C SER A 100 -1.39 16.80 -6.66
N PHE A 101 -1.63 15.95 -5.67
CA PHE A 101 -2.95 15.66 -5.11
C PHE A 101 -3.10 16.37 -3.77
N ASN A 102 -4.24 17.03 -3.56
CA ASN A 102 -4.60 17.62 -2.27
C ASN A 102 -5.82 16.89 -1.73
N THR A 103 -5.67 16.11 -0.67
CA THR A 103 -6.77 15.32 -0.10
C THR A 103 -7.41 16.05 1.09
N PRO A 104 -8.75 16.01 1.23
CA PRO A 104 -9.71 15.29 0.38
C PRO A 104 -10.24 16.09 -0.82
N ALA A 105 -9.84 17.36 -1.01
CA ALA A 105 -10.48 18.29 -1.94
C ALA A 105 -10.31 17.92 -3.44
N GLU A 106 -9.16 17.37 -3.81
CA GLU A 106 -8.75 17.13 -5.20
C GLU A 106 -8.09 15.74 -5.37
N PRO A 107 -8.87 14.64 -5.24
CA PRO A 107 -8.34 13.29 -5.31
C PRO A 107 -8.04 12.83 -6.75
N SER A 108 -8.48 13.57 -7.77
CA SER A 108 -8.27 13.23 -9.18
C SER A 108 -7.37 14.24 -9.89
N LYS A 109 -6.40 13.73 -10.66
CA LYS A 109 -5.47 14.52 -11.47
C LYS A 109 -5.25 13.86 -12.83
N SER A 110 -4.65 14.59 -13.75
CA SER A 110 -4.54 14.20 -15.15
C SER A 110 -3.16 14.55 -15.70
N ALA A 111 -2.53 13.63 -16.43
CA ALA A 111 -1.32 13.90 -17.20
C ALA A 111 -1.26 12.99 -18.43
N GLY A 112 -0.88 13.54 -19.59
CA GLY A 112 -0.97 12.84 -20.87
C GLY A 112 -2.38 12.27 -21.11
N ALA A 113 -2.42 11.02 -21.58
CA ALA A 113 -3.64 10.26 -21.85
C ALA A 113 -4.26 9.60 -20.60
N TRP A 114 -3.81 9.96 -19.40
CA TRP A 114 -4.23 9.30 -18.16
C TRP A 114 -4.92 10.24 -17.19
N THR A 115 -5.90 9.68 -16.48
CA THR A 115 -6.47 10.21 -15.26
C THR A 115 -6.04 9.30 -14.11
N PHE A 116 -5.59 9.92 -13.02
CA PHE A 116 -5.15 9.27 -11.81
C PHE A 116 -6.12 9.65 -10.70
N GLU A 117 -6.57 8.66 -9.93
CA GLU A 117 -7.45 8.86 -8.79
C GLU A 117 -6.80 8.29 -7.53
N LEU A 118 -6.53 9.16 -6.57
CA LEU A 118 -6.05 8.80 -5.26
C LEU A 118 -7.24 8.34 -4.41
N GLN A 119 -7.32 7.04 -4.19
CA GLN A 119 -8.41 6.41 -3.45
C GLN A 119 -8.15 6.40 -1.94
N ALA A 120 -6.89 6.24 -1.53
CA ALA A 120 -6.51 6.21 -0.12
C ALA A 120 -5.05 6.65 0.08
N LEU A 121 -4.78 7.15 1.28
CA LEU A 121 -3.45 7.34 1.84
C LEU A 121 -3.50 6.83 3.28
N ASP A 122 -2.63 5.91 3.67
CA ASP A 122 -2.57 5.43 5.06
C ASP A 122 -1.65 6.29 5.95
N PHE A 123 -1.47 5.88 7.21
CA PHE A 123 -0.56 6.50 8.18
C PHE A 123 0.67 5.63 8.47
N ALA A 124 0.99 4.66 7.62
CA ALA A 124 2.19 3.85 7.78
C ALA A 124 3.46 4.66 7.48
N GLU A 125 4.63 4.13 7.84
CA GLU A 125 5.91 4.74 7.55
C GLU A 125 6.82 3.71 6.83
N PRO A 126 7.16 3.92 5.54
CA PRO A 126 6.68 5.00 4.68
C PRO A 126 5.21 4.80 4.26
N PRO A 127 4.45 5.88 3.99
CA PRO A 127 3.02 5.79 3.77
C PRO A 127 2.68 5.13 2.43
N HIS A 128 1.54 4.45 2.39
CA HIS A 128 1.02 3.84 1.17
C HIS A 128 -0.11 4.70 0.58
N ALA A 129 0.08 5.12 -0.68
CA ALA A 129 -0.95 5.73 -1.50
C ALA A 129 -1.59 4.67 -2.41
N THR A 130 -2.91 4.53 -2.37
CA THR A 130 -3.66 3.68 -3.32
C THR A 130 -4.16 4.52 -4.47
N VAL A 131 -3.63 4.27 -5.67
CA VAL A 131 -3.91 5.05 -6.89
C VAL A 131 -4.56 4.16 -7.92
N GLN A 132 -5.68 4.60 -8.49
CA GLN A 132 -6.30 3.99 -9.66
C GLN A 132 -5.96 4.79 -10.91
N PHE A 133 -5.79 4.08 -12.02
CA PHE A 133 -5.39 4.65 -13.31
C PHE A 133 -6.52 4.45 -14.30
N GLN A 134 -6.86 5.48 -15.07
CA GLN A 134 -7.84 5.41 -16.15
C GLN A 134 -7.26 6.04 -17.40
N ALA A 135 -7.44 5.38 -18.54
CA ALA A 135 -7.17 6.00 -19.84
C ALA A 135 -8.29 7.02 -20.15
N LYS A 136 -7.94 8.13 -20.78
CA LYS A 136 -8.89 9.14 -21.27
C LYS A 136 -9.51 8.75 -22.60
#